data_AF-A0A2H0RJY8-F1
#
_entry.id   AF-A0A2H0RJY8-F1
#
_cell.length_a   1.000
_cell.length_b   1.000
_cell.length_c   1.000
_cell.angle_alpha   90.00
_cell.angle_beta   90.00
_cell.angle_gamma   90.00
#
_symmetry.space_group_name_H-M   'P 1'
#
loop_
_entity.id
_entity.type
_entity.pdbx_description
1 polymer ?
#
loop_
_entity_poly.entity_id
_entity_poly.type
_entity_poly.pdbx_seq_one_letter_code
_entity_poly.pdbx_strand_id
1 'polypeptide(L)' 'MKHIIQYNISKGEKQYVAEGVNFPAVTQAVTLDELVKNIQEVTELVLDGEAPATFGLATP' A
#
# COMPACT_ATOMS: atom_id res chain seq x y z
N MET A 1 -2.31 -20.62 9.74
CA MET A 1 -3.46 -19.73 9.45
C MET A 1 -3.19 -19.02 8.14
N LYS A 2 -4.16 -18.90 7.24
CA LYS A 2 -4.03 -18.07 6.04
C LYS A 2 -4.59 -16.70 6.37
N HIS A 3 -3.76 -15.66 6.33
CA HIS A 3 -4.19 -14.28 6.44
C HIS A 3 -4.36 -13.74 5.01
N ILE A 4 -5.50 -13.12 4.73
CA ILE A 4 -5.80 -12.53 3.43
C ILE A 4 -5.91 -11.02 3.66
N ILE A 5 -5.06 -10.25 2.98
CA ILE A 5 -5.14 -8.79 2.94
C ILE A 5 -5.85 -8.44 1.64
N GLN A 6 -6.93 -7.67 1.74
CA GLN A 6 -7.72 -7.24 0.58
C GLN A 6 -7.36 -5.81 0.23
N TYR A 7 -7.25 -5.54 -1.07
CA TYR A 7 -7.06 -4.21 -1.61
C TYR A 7 -8.20 -3.89 -2.59
N ASN A 8 -8.72 -2.67 -2.50
CA ASN A 8 -9.60 -2.12 -3.52
C ASN A 8 -8.76 -1.34 -4.53
N ILE A 9 -8.89 -1.67 -5.81
CA ILE A 9 -8.14 -1.03 -6.89
C ILE A 9 -9.09 -0.14 -7.68
N SER A 10 -8.76 1.15 -7.77
CA SER A 10 -9.45 2.11 -8.61
C SER A 10 -8.52 2.68 -9.67
N LYS A 11 -9.06 3.01 -10.85
CA LYS A 11 -8.31 3.71 -11.91
C LYS A 11 -8.71 5.17 -11.90
N GLY A 12 -7.81 6.04 -11.48
CA GLY A 12 -7.95 7.49 -11.61
C GLY A 12 -7.62 7.96 -13.03
N GLU A 13 -7.59 9.28 -13.23
CA GLU A 13 -7.33 9.86 -14.56
C GLU A 13 -5.93 9.52 -15.12
N LYS A 14 -4.93 9.36 -14.24
CA LYS A 14 -3.51 9.19 -14.64
C LYS A 14 -2.85 7.92 -14.14
N GLN A 15 -3.39 7.31 -13.09
CA GLN A 15 -2.75 6.20 -12.39
C GLN A 15 -3.79 5.32 -11.71
N TYR A 16 -3.39 4.09 -11.40
CA TYR A 16 -4.14 3.20 -10.54
C TYR A 16 -3.81 3.51 -9.08
N VAL A 17 -4.80 3.37 -8.22
CA VAL A 17 -4.69 3.52 -6.77
C VAL A 17 -5.18 2.23 -6.13
N ALA A 18 -4.42 1.71 -5.16
CA ALA A 18 -4.76 0.55 -4.36
C ALA A 18 -4.88 0.95 -2.89
N GLU A 19 -6.03 0.69 -2.29
CA GLU A 19 -6.35 1.00 -0.89
C GLU A 19 -6.62 -0.28 -0.12
N GLY A 20 -5.94 -0.47 1.00
CA GLY A 20 -6.12 -1.63 1.88
C GLY A 20 -7.48 -1.60 2.58
N VAL A 21 -8.21 -2.71 2.50
CA VAL A 21 -9.50 -2.87 3.19
C VAL A 21 -9.25 -3.33 4.62
N ASN A 22 -9.55 -2.47 5.59
CA ASN A 22 -9.19 -2.67 7.01
C ASN A 22 -7.67 -2.89 7.22
N PHE A 23 -6.85 -2.37 6.30
CA PHE A 23 -5.39 -2.46 6.35
C PHE A 23 -4.82 -1.07 6.02
N PRO A 24 -4.00 -0.47 6.90
CA PRO A 24 -3.58 0.93 6.79
C PRO A 24 -2.47 1.12 5.75
N ALA A 25 -2.73 0.73 4.52
CA ALA A 25 -1.82 0.88 3.39
C ALA A 25 -2.55 1.48 2.19
N VAL A 26 -1.90 2.44 1.55
CA VAL A 26 -2.35 3.02 0.27
C VAL A 26 -1.14 3.15 -0.64
N THR A 27 -1.32 2.82 -1.91
CA THR A 27 -0.28 3.01 -2.93
C THR A 27 -0.88 3.30 -4.30
N GLN A 28 -0.04 3.74 -5.23
CA GLN A 28 -0.44 4.11 -6.59
C GLN A 28 0.65 3.76 -7.59
N ALA A 29 0.27 3.56 -8.85
CA ALA A 29 1.21 3.28 -9.94
C ALA A 29 0.59 3.56 -11.31
N VAL A 30 1.42 3.82 -12.31
CA VAL A 30 0.95 4.09 -13.68
C VAL A 30 0.46 2.80 -14.36
N THR A 31 1.06 1.66 -14.04
CA THR A 31 0.70 0.35 -14.60
C THR A 31 0.24 -0.61 -13.51
N LEU A 32 -0.54 -1.63 -13.89
CA LEU A 32 -0.98 -2.66 -12.94
C LEU A 32 0.18 -3.50 -12.41
N ASP A 33 1.17 -3.83 -13.25
CA ASP A 33 2.36 -4.56 -12.81
C ASP A 33 3.16 -3.82 -11.74
N GLU A 34 3.34 -2.51 -11.93
CA GLU A 34 3.98 -1.64 -10.92
C GLU A 34 3.11 -1.51 -9.68
N LEU A 35 1.78 -1.41 -9.82
CA LEU A 35 0.86 -1.37 -8.69
C LEU A 35 0.99 -2.61 -7.80
N VAL A 36 1.09 -3.80 -8.42
CA VAL A 36 1.24 -5.06 -7.68
C VAL A 36 2.54 -5.09 -6.88
N LYS A 37 3.65 -4.60 -7.45
CA LYS A 37 4.92 -4.48 -6.71
C LYS A 37 4.78 -3.53 -5.53
N ASN A 38 4.19 -2.36 -5.76
CA ASN A 38 4.01 -1.38 -4.70
C ASN A 38 3.08 -1.89 -3.58
N ILE A 39 2.07 -2.70 -3.92
CA ILE A 39 1.19 -3.36 -2.93
C ILE A 39 2.00 -4.33 -2.06
N GLN A 40 2.91 -5.12 -2.65
CA GLN A 40 3.76 -6.04 -1.89
C GLN A 40 4.68 -5.28 -0.94
N GLU A 41 5.40 -4.27 -1.43
CA GLU A 41 6.33 -3.47 -0.62
C GLU A 41 5.63 -2.76 0.54
N VAL A 42 4.50 -2.10 0.29
CA VAL A 42 3.75 -1.42 1.36
C VAL A 42 3.13 -2.41 2.36
N THR A 43 2.77 -3.61 1.91
CA THR A 43 2.28 -4.66 2.80
C THR A 43 3.38 -5.14 3.73
N GLU A 44 4.56 -5.45 3.20
CA GLU A 44 5.74 -5.85 3.97
C GLU A 44 6.11 -4.77 4.99
N LEU A 45 6.17 -3.51 4.57
CA LEU A 45 6.46 -2.36 5.41
C LEU A 45 5.53 -2.26 6.62
N VAL A 46 4.22 -2.40 6.40
CA VAL A 46 3.20 -2.31 7.45
C VAL A 46 3.24 -3.52 8.38
N LEU A 47 3.50 -4.72 7.85
CA LEU A 47 3.61 -5.94 8.64
C LEU A 47 4.87 -5.99 9.51
N ASP A 48 5.98 -5.43 9.01
CA ASP A 48 7.23 -5.29 9.76
C ASP A 48 7.13 -4.20 10.85
N GLY A 49 6.02 -3.45 10.88
CA GLY A 49 5.75 -2.44 11.90
C GLY A 49 6.65 -1.21 11.77
N GLU A 50 7.13 -0.91 10.57
CA GLU A 50 8.00 0.24 10.35
C GLU A 50 7.24 1.53 10.67
N ALA A 51 7.73 2.27 11.66
CA ALA A 51 7.13 3.53 12.06
C ALA A 51 7.44 4.62 11.03
N PRO A 52 6.49 5.50 10.66
CA PRO A 52 6.77 6.63 9.75
C PRO A 52 7.97 7.50 10.18
N ALA A 53 8.25 7.54 11.49
CA ALA A 53 9.40 8.19 12.08
C ALA A 53 10.76 7.65 11.60
N THR A 54 10.85 6.38 11.18
CA THR A 54 12.10 5.80 10.61
C THR A 54 12.49 6.49 9.31
N PHE A 55 11.52 7.04 8.57
CA PHE A 55 11.71 7.78 7.34
C PHE A 55 11.74 9.31 7.54
N GLY A 56 11.82 9.79 8.78
CA GLY A 56 11.83 11.22 9.10
C GLY A 56 10.48 11.91 8.87
N LEU A 57 9.38 11.15 8.78
CA LEU A 57 8.04 11.67 8.61
C LEU A 57 7.44 12.01 9.98
N ALA A 58 6.94 13.24 10.13
CA ALA A 58 6.20 13.63 11.31
C ALA A 58 4.80 13.01 11.27
N THR A 59 4.42 12.32 12.33
CA THR A 59 3.01 11.99 12.58
C THR A 59 2.29 13.22 13.11
N PRO A 60 1.13 13.61 12.56
CA PRO A 60 0.33 14.72 13.09
C PRO A 60 -0.20 14.47 14.50
#